data_AF-S5Q932-F1
#
_entry.id   AF-S5Q932-F1
#
_cell.length_a   1.000
_cell.length_b   1.000
_cell.length_c   1.000
_cell.angle_alpha   90.00
_cell.angle_beta   90.00
_cell.angle_gamma   90.00
#
_symmetry.space_group_name_H-M   'P 1'
#
loop_
_entity.id
_entity.type
_entity.pdbx_description
1 polymer ?
#
loop_
_entity_poly.entity_id
_entity_poly.type
_entity_poly.pdbx_seq_one_letter_code
_entity_poly.pdbx_strand_id
1 'polypeptide(L)'
;MGMNMISKGTERALDVMMTEHFPEMRIVSLSGNYCTDKKPAAINWIEGRGKSVVAEGIVPGEAVKSILKTTVDALVQLNITKNLIGSSMAGSIGGNNAHSSNILTAIYLATGQDPAQNVESSNCMTLMEA
;
A
#
# COMPACT_ATOMS: atom_id res chain seq x y z
N MET A 1 7.60 -10.15 2.56
CA MET A 1 6.72 -11.33 2.48
C MET A 1 7.02 -12.27 3.63
N GLY A 2 6.01 -12.98 4.15
CA GLY A 2 6.11 -13.97 5.22
C GLY A 2 4.82 -14.79 5.35
N MET A 3 4.03 -14.90 4.27
CA MET A 3 2.64 -15.35 4.32
C MET A 3 2.50 -16.75 4.88
N ASN A 4 3.33 -17.69 4.42
CA ASN A 4 3.30 -19.08 4.91
C ASN A 4 3.70 -19.16 6.39
N MET A 5 4.70 -18.39 6.81
CA MET A 5 5.16 -18.33 8.20
C MET A 5 4.04 -17.82 9.12
N ILE A 6 3.39 -16.71 8.74
CA ILE A 6 2.28 -16.13 9.52
C ILE A 6 1.07 -17.05 9.53
N SER A 7 0.75 -17.69 8.41
CA SER A 7 -0.37 -18.64 8.33
C SER A 7 -0.15 -19.83 9.28
N LYS A 8 1.04 -20.40 9.29
CA LYS A 8 1.41 -21.50 10.21
C LYS A 8 1.34 -21.08 11.68
N GLY A 9 1.83 -19.88 11.99
CA GLY A 9 1.73 -19.32 13.35
C GLY A 9 0.27 -19.11 13.78
N THR A 10 -0.55 -18.59 12.87
CA THR A 10 -1.99 -18.34 13.12
C THR A 10 -2.75 -19.65 13.33
N GLU A 11 -2.48 -20.67 12.51
CA GLU A 11 -3.09 -21.99 12.65
C GLU A 11 -2.81 -22.59 14.03
N ARG A 12 -1.55 -22.54 14.49
CA ARG A 12 -1.19 -23.03 15.82
C ARG A 12 -1.81 -22.19 16.94
N ALA A 13 -1.90 -20.87 16.78
CA ALA A 13 -2.52 -20.01 17.78
C ALA A 13 -4.02 -20.32 17.92
N LEU A 14 -4.74 -20.49 16.80
CA LEU A 14 -6.15 -20.84 16.80
C LEU A 14 -6.41 -22.23 17.41
N ASP A 15 -5.52 -23.19 17.14
CA ASP A 15 -5.58 -24.53 17.74
C ASP A 15 -5.43 -24.49 19.27
N VAL A 16 -4.48 -23.71 19.79
CA VAL A 16 -4.33 -23.49 21.25
C VAL A 16 -5.58 -22.81 21.83
N MET A 17 -6.10 -21.77 21.17
CA MET A 17 -7.33 -21.10 21.62
C MET A 17 -8.52 -22.07 21.70
N MET A 18 -8.68 -22.94 20.71
CA MET A 18 -9.78 -23.90 20.65
C MET A 18 -9.63 -25.00 21.70
N THR A 19 -8.42 -25.55 21.85
CA THR A 19 -8.17 -26.72 22.70
C THR A 19 -8.03 -26.38 24.18
N GLU A 20 -7.49 -25.21 24.52
CA GLU A 20 -7.16 -24.86 25.91
C GLU A 20 -8.13 -23.86 26.56
N HIS A 21 -8.85 -23.06 25.76
CA HIS A 21 -9.64 -21.93 26.31
C HIS A 21 -11.11 -21.92 25.86
N PHE A 22 -11.38 -22.22 24.59
CA PHE A 22 -12.71 -22.06 23.98
C PHE A 22 -13.10 -23.31 23.17
N PRO A 23 -13.48 -24.42 23.83
CA PRO A 23 -13.77 -25.70 23.14
C PRO A 23 -14.99 -25.64 22.21
N GLU A 24 -15.88 -24.67 22.40
CA GLU A 24 -17.03 -24.44 21.50
C GLU A 24 -16.67 -23.56 20.29
N MET A 25 -15.47 -22.98 20.24
CA MET A 25 -15.02 -22.16 19.12
C MET A 25 -14.92 -23.00 17.85
N ARG A 26 -15.36 -22.44 16.72
CA ARG A 26 -15.26 -23.06 15.39
C ARG A 26 -14.45 -22.19 14.46
N ILE A 27 -13.37 -22.76 13.91
CA ILE A 27 -12.55 -22.10 12.89
C ILE A 27 -13.25 -22.28 11.53
N VAL A 28 -13.78 -21.20 10.98
CA VAL A 28 -14.47 -21.22 9.66
C VAL A 28 -13.47 -21.13 8.51
N SER A 29 -12.48 -20.26 8.63
CA SER A 29 -11.39 -20.08 7.67
C SER A 29 -10.19 -19.50 8.39
N LEU A 30 -8.98 -19.89 7.98
CA LEU A 30 -7.74 -19.26 8.46
C LEU A 30 -7.62 -17.81 7.98
N SER A 31 -8.19 -17.49 6.82
CA SER A 31 -8.22 -16.14 6.25
C SER A 31 -9.68 -15.71 6.04
N GLY A 32 -10.16 -14.86 6.93
CA GLY A 32 -11.49 -14.23 6.84
C GLY A 32 -11.50 -12.94 6.03
N ASN A 33 -10.55 -12.76 5.10
CA ASN A 33 -10.31 -11.50 4.39
C ASN A 33 -9.99 -10.26 5.26
N TYR A 34 -9.83 -10.41 6.57
CA TYR A 34 -9.40 -9.33 7.46
C TYR A 34 -7.88 -9.08 7.44
N CYS A 35 -7.13 -9.78 6.57
CA CYS A 35 -5.68 -9.69 6.49
C CYS A 35 -5.14 -8.36 5.92
N THR A 36 -5.65 -7.71 4.87
CA THR A 36 -6.33 -8.23 3.67
C THR A 36 -5.29 -8.54 2.59
N ASP A 37 -5.20 -9.77 2.08
CA ASP A 37 -4.22 -10.14 1.03
C ASP A 37 -4.81 -9.98 -0.37
N LYS A 38 -4.13 -9.27 -1.29
CA LYS A 38 -4.51 -9.17 -2.72
C LYS A 38 -5.88 -8.57 -3.02
N LYS A 39 -6.45 -7.81 -2.09
CA LYS A 39 -7.70 -7.04 -2.28
C LYS A 39 -7.53 -5.63 -1.71
N PRO A 40 -8.16 -4.61 -2.32
CA PRO A 40 -8.14 -3.26 -1.77
C PRO A 40 -8.91 -3.25 -0.44
N ALA A 41 -8.30 -2.71 0.61
CA ALA A 41 -8.92 -2.61 1.93
C ALA A 41 -8.37 -1.43 2.73
N ALA A 42 -9.27 -0.70 3.37
CA ALA A 42 -8.92 0.45 4.20
C ALA A 42 -8.02 0.08 5.39
N ILE A 43 -8.19 -1.13 5.96
CA ILE A 43 -7.35 -1.60 7.07
C ILE A 43 -5.86 -1.65 6.68
N ASN A 44 -5.54 -2.09 5.46
CA ASN A 44 -4.15 -2.12 4.99
C ASN A 44 -3.57 -0.71 4.82
N TRP A 45 -4.43 0.28 4.52
CA TRP A 45 -4.02 1.68 4.39
C TRP A 45 -3.79 2.34 5.75
N ILE A 46 -4.66 2.07 6.72
CA ILE A 46 -4.66 2.72 8.04
C ILE A 46 -3.65 2.05 8.98
N GLU A 47 -3.72 0.73 9.13
CA GLU A 47 -2.91 -0.04 10.09
C GLU A 47 -1.58 -0.51 9.48
N GLY A 48 -1.44 -0.40 8.16
CA GLY A 48 -0.30 -0.92 7.41
C GLY A 48 -0.32 -2.44 7.25
N ARG A 49 0.44 -2.93 6.27
CA ARG A 49 0.65 -4.37 6.04
C ARG A 49 2.03 -4.61 5.43
N GLY A 50 2.82 -5.48 6.04
CA GLY A 50 4.18 -5.73 5.58
C GLY A 50 5.16 -4.64 6.01
N LYS A 51 5.48 -3.69 5.11
CA LYS A 51 6.41 -2.59 5.40
C LYS A 51 5.74 -1.26 5.08
N SER A 52 5.62 -0.40 6.09
CA SER A 52 5.23 1.01 5.93
C SER A 52 6.49 1.84 5.76
N VAL A 53 6.57 2.64 4.70
CA VAL A 53 7.78 3.36 4.30
C VAL A 53 7.44 4.79 3.91
N VAL A 54 8.32 5.72 4.24
CA VAL A 54 8.31 7.11 3.77
C VAL A 54 9.62 7.43 3.07
N ALA A 55 9.56 8.22 2.00
CA ALA A 55 10.73 8.73 1.29
C ALA A 55 10.48 10.20 0.91
N GLU A 56 11.50 11.03 1.04
CA GLU A 56 11.46 12.46 0.75
C GLU A 56 12.70 12.90 -0.03
N GLY A 57 12.60 14.06 -0.70
CA GLY A 57 13.72 14.64 -1.41
C GLY A 57 13.41 16.05 -1.90
N ILE A 58 14.44 16.88 -2.02
CA ILE A 58 14.35 18.25 -2.54
C ILE A 58 14.86 18.24 -3.98
N VAL A 59 14.04 18.72 -4.92
CA VAL A 59 14.44 18.91 -6.32
C VAL A 59 14.70 20.39 -6.56
N PRO A 60 15.93 20.80 -6.93
CA PRO A 60 16.23 22.21 -7.19
C PRO A 60 15.32 22.78 -8.30
N GLY A 61 14.85 24.02 -8.14
CA GLY A 61 13.99 24.68 -9.13
C GLY A 61 14.60 24.72 -10.55
N GLU A 62 15.93 24.89 -10.64
CA GLU A 62 16.66 24.79 -11.91
C GLU A 62 16.55 23.39 -12.54
N ALA A 63 16.58 22.31 -11.75
CA ALA A 63 16.38 20.96 -12.25
C ALA A 63 14.91 20.74 -12.68
N VAL A 64 13.93 21.29 -11.95
CA VAL A 64 12.52 21.24 -12.35
C VAL A 64 12.32 21.90 -13.72
N LYS A 65 12.89 23.08 -13.93
CA LYS A 65 12.80 23.81 -15.20
C LYS A 65 13.58 23.14 -16.32
N SER A 66 14.83 22.77 -16.06
CA SER A 66 15.76 22.28 -17.08
C SER A 66 15.61 20.79 -17.39
N ILE A 67 15.10 19.97 -16.48
CA ILE A 67 14.94 18.51 -16.69
C ILE A 67 13.47 18.16 -16.85
N LEU A 68 12.62 18.56 -15.88
CA LEU A 68 11.20 18.22 -15.88
C LEU A 68 10.35 19.13 -16.79
N LYS A 69 10.95 20.21 -17.33
CA LYS A 69 10.35 21.13 -18.31
C LYS A 69 9.04 21.76 -17.83
N THR A 70 8.98 22.08 -16.54
CA THR A 70 7.81 22.68 -15.88
C THR A 70 8.27 23.67 -14.80
N THR A 71 7.33 24.26 -14.06
CA THR A 71 7.62 25.09 -12.88
C THR A 71 7.26 24.35 -11.59
N VAL A 72 7.87 24.76 -10.47
CA VAL A 72 7.58 24.21 -9.14
C VAL A 72 6.09 24.39 -8.82
N ASP A 73 5.57 25.62 -8.99
CA ASP A 73 4.16 25.94 -8.74
C ASP A 73 3.20 25.06 -9.55
N ALA A 74 3.51 24.79 -10.82
CA ALA A 74 2.67 23.95 -11.67
C ALA A 74 2.65 22.49 -11.18
N LEU A 75 3.79 21.96 -10.72
CA LEU A 75 3.88 20.61 -10.16
C LEU A 75 3.13 20.49 -8.83
N VAL A 76 3.33 21.43 -7.91
CA VAL A 76 2.65 21.46 -6.62
C VAL A 76 1.14 21.56 -6.83
N GLN A 77 0.70 22.47 -7.71
CA GLN A 77 -0.71 22.61 -8.05
C GLN A 77 -1.26 21.31 -8.63
N LEU A 78 -0.59 20.72 -9.63
CA LEU A 78 -0.99 19.44 -10.22
C LEU A 78 -1.13 18.33 -9.15
N ASN A 79 -0.19 18.24 -8.21
CA ASN A 79 -0.25 17.25 -7.15
C ASN A 79 -1.50 17.43 -6.29
N ILE A 80 -1.80 18.67 -5.89
CA ILE A 80 -3.00 18.99 -5.11
C ILE A 80 -4.28 18.65 -5.89
N THR A 81 -4.41 19.11 -7.14
CA THR A 81 -5.65 18.88 -7.90
C THR A 81 -5.83 17.42 -8.27
N LYS A 82 -4.75 16.73 -8.68
CA LYS A 82 -4.83 15.37 -9.22
C LYS A 82 -4.75 14.30 -8.14
N ASN A 83 -3.68 14.31 -7.35
CA ASN A 83 -3.38 13.22 -6.42
C ASN A 83 -4.21 13.31 -5.14
N LEU A 84 -4.50 14.54 -4.68
CA LEU A 84 -5.31 14.76 -3.48
C LEU A 84 -6.78 14.92 -3.85
N ILE A 85 -7.18 16.09 -4.37
CA ILE A 85 -8.59 16.42 -4.62
C ILE A 85 -9.22 15.44 -5.60
N GLY A 86 -8.57 15.17 -6.73
CA GLY A 86 -9.08 14.24 -7.75
C GLY A 86 -9.31 12.83 -7.21
N SER A 87 -8.37 12.30 -6.44
CA SER A 87 -8.50 10.98 -5.81
C SER A 87 -9.62 10.95 -4.75
N SER A 88 -9.76 12.02 -3.97
CA SER A 88 -10.86 12.18 -3.01
C SER A 88 -12.23 12.20 -3.71
N MET A 89 -12.35 12.95 -4.81
CA MET A 89 -13.57 13.00 -5.62
C MET A 89 -13.91 11.64 -6.26
N ALA A 90 -12.89 10.84 -6.57
CA ALA A 90 -13.05 9.48 -7.10
C ALA A 90 -13.38 8.41 -6.04
N GLY A 91 -13.41 8.76 -4.74
CA GLY A 91 -13.62 7.79 -3.66
C GLY A 91 -12.45 6.82 -3.45
N SER A 92 -11.24 7.23 -3.83
CA SER A 92 -10.04 6.40 -3.70
C SER A 92 -9.61 6.27 -2.23
N ILE A 93 -9.21 5.05 -1.83
CA ILE A 93 -8.62 4.75 -0.52
C ILE A 93 -7.20 4.24 -0.75
N GLY A 94 -6.19 5.01 -0.31
CA GLY A 94 -4.77 4.67 -0.48
C GLY A 94 -4.19 4.96 -1.87
N GLY A 95 -5.01 5.42 -2.83
CA GLY A 95 -4.58 5.71 -4.20
C GLY A 95 -4.23 7.18 -4.49
N ASN A 96 -3.73 7.93 -3.51
CA ASN A 96 -3.42 9.37 -3.62
C ASN A 96 -2.09 9.64 -4.34
N ASN A 97 -1.90 9.08 -5.54
CA ASN A 97 -0.64 9.15 -6.28
C ASN A 97 -0.87 9.20 -7.81
N ALA A 98 0.23 9.27 -8.56
CA ALA A 98 0.17 9.27 -10.02
C ALA A 98 0.11 7.86 -10.62
N HIS A 99 1.13 7.05 -10.35
CA HIS A 99 1.30 5.72 -10.95
C HIS A 99 2.25 4.82 -10.12
N SER A 100 2.10 4.83 -8.79
CA SER A 100 2.94 4.00 -7.89
C SER A 100 2.95 2.52 -8.30
N SER A 101 1.79 2.02 -8.73
CA SER A 101 1.59 0.65 -9.20
C SER A 101 2.49 0.27 -10.38
N ASN A 102 2.80 1.19 -11.29
CA ASN A 102 3.67 0.92 -12.44
C ASN A 102 5.09 0.59 -11.99
N ILE A 103 5.67 1.45 -11.13
CA ILE A 103 7.04 1.28 -10.63
C ILE A 103 7.13 0.00 -9.80
N LEU A 104 6.16 -0.19 -8.91
CA LEU A 104 6.16 -1.33 -8.00
C LEU A 104 6.00 -2.65 -8.75
N THR A 105 5.10 -2.72 -9.73
CA THR A 105 4.92 -3.92 -10.56
C THR A 105 6.21 -4.28 -11.30
N ALA A 106 6.88 -3.29 -11.92
CA ALA A 106 8.13 -3.53 -12.62
C ALA A 106 9.21 -4.10 -11.70
N ILE A 107 9.38 -3.53 -10.50
CA ILE A 107 10.34 -4.02 -9.50
C ILE A 107 9.95 -5.41 -9.00
N TYR A 108 8.67 -5.65 -8.71
CA TYR A 108 8.19 -6.94 -8.23
C TYR A 108 8.49 -8.06 -9.21
N LEU A 109 8.20 -7.84 -10.50
CA LEU A 109 8.51 -8.80 -11.55
C LEU A 109 10.02 -9.01 -11.70
N ALA A 110 10.81 -7.94 -11.69
CA ALA A 110 12.26 -8.03 -11.84
C ALA A 110 12.95 -8.72 -10.65
N THR A 111 12.37 -8.64 -9.45
CA THR A 111 12.97 -9.15 -8.20
C THR A 111 12.28 -10.40 -7.65
N GLY A 112 11.42 -11.05 -8.44
CA GLY A 112 10.77 -12.31 -8.07
C GLY A 112 9.79 -12.22 -6.90
N GLN A 113 9.13 -11.06 -6.73
CA GLN A 113 8.08 -10.87 -5.73
C GLN A 113 6.73 -11.40 -6.24
N ASP A 114 5.70 -11.39 -5.40
CA ASP A 114 4.33 -11.76 -5.79
C ASP A 114 3.62 -10.55 -6.44
N PRO A 115 3.44 -10.52 -7.78
CA PRO A 115 2.88 -9.36 -8.48
C PRO A 115 1.41 -9.11 -8.13
N ALA A 116 0.67 -10.12 -7.64
CA ALA A 116 -0.72 -9.92 -7.23
C ALA A 116 -0.83 -9.05 -5.97
N GLN A 117 0.24 -8.96 -5.16
CA GLN A 117 0.29 -8.08 -3.99
C GLN A 117 0.47 -6.60 -4.36
N ASN A 118 0.62 -6.27 -5.65
CA ASN A 118 0.61 -4.88 -6.09
C ASN A 118 -0.70 -4.17 -5.72
N VAL A 119 -1.82 -4.90 -5.54
CA VAL A 119 -3.10 -4.33 -5.10
C VAL A 119 -2.96 -3.57 -3.78
N GLU A 120 -2.38 -4.20 -2.76
CA GLU A 120 -2.18 -3.59 -1.45
C GLU A 120 -0.88 -2.79 -1.34
N SER A 121 0.19 -3.24 -2.01
CA SER A 121 1.52 -2.63 -1.87
C SER A 121 1.66 -1.34 -2.67
N SER A 122 0.81 -1.09 -3.66
CA SER A 122 0.82 0.15 -4.44
C SER A 122 0.11 1.32 -3.74
N ASN A 123 -0.49 1.09 -2.57
CA ASN A 123 -1.00 2.16 -1.72
C ASN A 123 0.09 3.23 -1.49
N CYS A 124 -0.20 4.46 -1.87
CA CYS A 124 0.77 5.55 -1.86
C CYS A 124 0.05 6.90 -1.84
N MET A 125 0.57 7.82 -1.02
CA MET A 125 0.22 9.23 -1.01
C MET A 125 1.45 10.06 -1.40
N THR A 126 1.31 10.87 -2.44
CA THR A 126 2.37 11.79 -2.90
C THR A 126 2.04 13.22 -2.46
N LEU A 127 2.97 13.84 -1.75
CA LEU A 127 2.88 15.22 -1.29
C LEU A 127 4.00 16.05 -1.95
N MET A 128 3.71 17.31 -2.23
CA MET A 128 4.65 18.26 -2.83
C MET A 128 4.38 19.65 -2.24
N GLU A 129 5.44 20.40 -2.01
CA GLU A 129 5.44 21.79 -1.56
C GLU A 129 6.54 22.58 -2.30
N ALA A 130 6.46 23.92 -2.23
CA ALA A 130 7.33 24.86 -2.92
C ALA A 130 8.32 25.53 -1.97
#